data_AF-A0A379FV72-F1
#
_entry.id   AF-A0A379FV72-F1
#
_cell.length_a   1.000
_cell.length_b   1.000
_cell.length_c   1.000
_cell.angle_alpha   90.00
_cell.angle_beta   90.00
_cell.angle_gamma   90.00
#
_symmetry.space_group_name_H-M   'P 1'
#
loop_
_entity.id
_entity.type
_entity.pdbx_description
1 polymer ?
#
loop_
_entity_poly.entity_id
_entity_poly.type
_entity_poly.pdbx_seq_one_letter_code
_entity_poly.pdbx_strand_id
1 'polypeptide(L)' 'MNSSGENLSDSMMPKHVAIIMDGNGRWAKQRGKLRITGHKAGVESVRHSVRFAVKIKLVRSHCMHLAVKTGDDQRKK' A
#
# COMPACT_ATOMS: atom_id res chain seq x y z
N MET A 1 13.28 -16.25 -22.28
CA MET A 1 12.63 -17.07 -21.22
C MET A 1 13.17 -16.59 -19.89
N ASN A 2 12.55 -15.59 -19.26
CA ASN A 2 13.04 -15.05 -17.98
C ASN A 2 11.93 -15.20 -16.94
N SER A 3 11.86 -16.38 -16.35
CA SER A 3 10.99 -16.70 -15.22
C SER A 3 11.85 -17.12 -14.03
N SER A 4 12.72 -16.20 -13.59
CA SER A 4 13.34 -16.22 -12.27
C SER A 4 12.32 -15.71 -11.25
N GLY A 5 11.25 -16.48 -11.07
CA GLY A 5 10.42 -16.38 -9.88
C GLY A 5 11.19 -17.02 -8.73
N GLU A 6 12.05 -16.24 -8.09
CA GLU A 6 12.79 -16.68 -6.90
C GLU A 6 11.75 -17.10 -5.84
N ASN A 7 11.63 -18.40 -5.60
CA ASN A 7 10.90 -18.89 -4.44
C ASN A 7 11.75 -18.54 -3.22
N LEU A 8 11.42 -17.42 -2.56
CA LEU A 8 11.99 -17.07 -1.26
C LEU A 8 11.76 -18.27 -0.33
N SER A 9 12.83 -18.85 0.20
CA SER A 9 12.70 -19.90 1.20
C SER A 9 11.88 -19.35 2.38
N ASP A 10 10.99 -20.16 2.95
CA ASP A 10 10.05 -19.75 3.99
C ASP A 10 10.75 -19.10 5.21
N SER A 11 12.02 -19.43 5.44
CA SER A 11 12.89 -18.82 6.46
C SER A 11 13.26 -17.36 6.21
N MET A 12 13.17 -16.88 4.97
CA MET A 12 13.50 -15.50 4.56
C MET A 12 12.24 -14.62 4.45
N MET A 13 11.05 -15.19 4.64
CA MET A 13 9.80 -14.44 4.53
C MET A 13 9.56 -13.57 5.77
N PRO A 14 9.19 -12.28 5.60
CA PRO A 14 8.96 -11.39 6.72
C PRO A 14 7.67 -11.75 7.48
N LYS A 15 7.80 -12.00 8.79
CA LYS A 15 6.69 -12.30 9.73
C LYS A 15 5.67 -11.17 9.84
N HIS A 16 6.14 -9.93 9.73
CA HIS A 16 5.30 -8.76 9.81
C HIS A 16 5.70 -7.74 8.75
N VAL A 17 4.72 -7.24 8.01
CA VAL A 17 4.91 -6.15 7.04
C VAL A 17 3.97 -5.02 7.40
N ALA A 18 4.53 -3.84 7.66
CA ALA A 18 3.78 -2.62 7.87
C ALA A 18 3.95 -1.69 6.66
N ILE A 19 2.85 -1.24 6.08
CA ILE A 19 2.85 -0.29 4.95
C ILE A 19 2.17 1.01 5.39
N ILE A 20 2.91 2.10 5.33
CA ILE A 20 2.39 3.46 5.55
C ILE A 20 2.25 4.13 4.19
N MET A 21 1.02 4.36 3.76
CA MET A 21 0.76 5.06 2.51
C MET A 21 0.56 6.56 2.73
N ASP A 22 1.64 7.31 2.51
CA ASP A 22 1.66 8.78 2.53
C ASP A 22 1.58 9.37 1.11
N GLY A 23 1.29 10.67 1.01
CA GLY A 23 1.43 11.43 -0.23
C GLY A 23 0.19 11.48 -1.12
N ASN A 24 -0.90 10.81 -0.73
CA ASN A 24 -2.17 10.81 -1.47
C ASN A 24 -2.72 12.23 -1.75
N GLY A 25 -2.59 13.15 -0.78
CA GLY A 25 -2.98 14.55 -0.96
C GLY A 25 -2.07 15.31 -1.92
N ARG A 26 -0.75 15.07 -1.89
CA ARG A 26 0.22 15.65 -2.84
C ARG A 26 -0.02 15.12 -4.25
N TRP A 27 -0.28 13.82 -4.38
CA TRP A 27 -0.62 13.17 -5.65
C TRP A 27 -1.87 13.78 -6.30
N ALA A 28 -2.92 14.07 -5.50
CA ALA A 28 -4.11 14.74 -5.99
C ALA A 28 -3.83 16.19 -6.41
N LYS A 29 -3.10 16.96 -5.59
CA LYS A 29 -2.74 18.36 -5.87
C LYS A 29 -1.93 18.50 -7.16
N GLN A 30 -0.92 17.65 -7.37
CA GLN A 30 -0.10 17.65 -8.59
C GLN A 30 -0.90 17.37 -9.87
N ARG A 31 -2.07 16.73 -9.75
CA ARG A 31 -2.95 16.40 -10.87
C ARG A 31 -4.14 17.36 -11.01
N GLY A 32 -4.15 18.47 -10.26
CA GLY A 32 -5.28 19.40 -10.23
C GLY A 32 -6.58 18.77 -9.69
N LYS A 33 -6.49 17.68 -8.92
CA LYS A 33 -7.64 16.93 -8.40
C LYS A 33 -7.92 17.31 -6.95
N LEU A 34 -9.18 17.14 -6.53
CA LEU A 34 -9.59 17.27 -5.14
C LEU A 34 -8.89 16.25 -4.25
N ARG A 35 -8.62 16.61 -2.99
CA ARG A 35 -7.94 15.76 -2.00
C ARG A 35 -8.69 14.44 -1.73
N ILE A 36 -10.01 14.46 -1.80
CA ILE A 36 -10.88 13.27 -1.69
C ILE A 36 -10.51 12.24 -2.78
N THR A 37 -10.16 12.69 -3.98
CA THR A 37 -9.71 11.80 -5.06
C THR A 37 -8.38 11.13 -4.73
N GLY A 38 -7.48 11.86 -4.05
CA GLY A 38 -6.26 11.28 -3.49
C GLY A 38 -6.55 10.21 -2.43
N HIS A 39 -7.52 10.45 -1.55
CA HIS A 39 -7.93 9.45 -0.56
C HIS A 39 -8.47 8.17 -1.21
N LYS A 40 -9.37 8.31 -2.20
CA LYS A 40 -9.89 7.16 -2.97
C LYS A 40 -8.76 6.38 -3.65
N ALA A 41 -7.79 7.08 -4.25
CA ALA A 41 -6.61 6.46 -4.84
C ALA A 41 -5.75 5.72 -3.79
N GLY A 42 -5.60 6.31 -2.60
CA GLY A 42 -4.95 5.66 -1.46
C GLY A 42 -5.63 4.36 -1.04
N VAL A 43 -6.97 4.35 -0.96
CA VAL A 43 -7.72 3.12 -0.64
C VAL A 43 -7.52 2.04 -1.71
N GLU A 44 -7.50 2.39 -3.00
CA GLU A 44 -7.22 1.40 -4.04
C GLU A 44 -5.80 0.86 -4.00
N SER A 45 -4.81 1.69 -3.66
CA SER A 45 -3.45 1.22 -3.44
C SER A 45 -3.38 0.18 -2.31
N VAL A 46 -4.14 0.35 -1.20
CA VAL A 46 -4.22 -0.68 -0.13
C VAL A 46 -4.71 -1.98 -0.72
N ARG A 47 -5.82 -1.93 -1.46
CA ARG A 47 -6.47 -3.11 -2.03
C ARG A 47 -5.52 -3.86 -2.96
N HIS A 48 -4.77 -3.14 -3.79
CA HIS A 48 -3.75 -3.74 -4.63
C HIS A 48 -2.62 -4.38 -3.81
N SER A 49 -2.10 -3.72 -2.78
CA SER A 49 -1.07 -4.31 -1.91
C SER A 49 -1.54 -5.59 -1.23
N VAL A 50 -2.77 -5.62 -0.71
CA VAL A 50 -3.34 -6.83 -0.09
C VAL A 50 -3.51 -7.96 -1.11
N ARG A 51 -4.10 -7.66 -2.27
CA ARG A 51 -4.28 -8.66 -3.34
C ARG A 51 -2.94 -9.23 -3.80
N PHE A 52 -1.93 -8.39 -3.91
CA PHE A 52 -0.58 -8.82 -4.27
C PHE A 52 0.02 -9.71 -3.17
N ALA A 53 -0.08 -9.32 -1.89
CA ALA A 53 0.39 -10.11 -0.76
C ALA A 53 -0.25 -11.51 -0.70
N VAL A 54 -1.55 -11.61 -1.01
CA VAL A 54 -2.24 -12.90 -1.15
C VAL A 54 -1.69 -13.70 -2.34
N LYS A 55 -1.50 -13.07 -3.50
CA LYS A 55 -0.98 -13.72 -4.71
C LYS A 55 0.41 -14.32 -4.49
N ILE A 56 1.29 -13.62 -3.76
CA ILE A 56 2.64 -14.09 -3.44
C ILE A 56 2.67 -14.97 -2.17
N LYS A 57 1.52 -15.36 -1.63
CA LYS A 57 1.36 -16.21 -0.44
C LYS A 57 1.97 -15.65 0.86
N LEU A 58 2.26 -14.36 0.92
CA LEU A 58 2.88 -13.72 2.08
C LEU A 58 2.00 -13.83 3.34
N VAL A 59 0.67 -13.78 3.20
CA VAL A 59 -0.28 -13.76 4.34
C VAL A 59 -0.68 -15.14 4.89
N ARG A 60 -0.08 -16.26 4.45
CA ARG A 60 -0.49 -17.61 4.93
C ARG A 60 -0.15 -17.89 6.40
N SER A 61 0.90 -17.25 6.92
CA SER A 61 1.37 -17.39 8.32
C SER A 61 1.88 -16.07 8.92
N HIS A 62 1.79 -14.96 8.16
CA HIS A 62 2.46 -13.70 8.46
C HIS A 62 1.42 -12.58 8.52
N CYS A 63 1.59 -11.63 9.45
CA CYS A 63 0.60 -10.59 9.73
C CYS A 63 0.95 -9.29 8.98
N MET A 64 -0.03 -8.71 8.27
CA MET A 64 0.16 -7.49 7.49
C MET A 64 -0.63 -6.33 8.11
N HIS A 65 0.05 -5.22 8.39
CA HIS A 65 -0.57 -3.98 8.88
C HIS A 65 -0.52 -2.92 7.79
N LEU A 66 -1.68 -2.40 7.39
CA LEU A 66 -1.79 -1.33 6.40
C LEU A 66 -2.43 -0.09 7.02
N ALA A 67 -1.74 1.03 6.90
CA ALA A 67 -2.24 2.33 7.31
C ALA A 67 -2.24 3.28 6.11
N VAL A 68 -3.41 3.85 5.80
CA VAL A 68 -3.52 4.97 4.87
C VAL A 68 -3.44 6.24 5.68
N LYS A 69 -2.39 7.04 5.49
CA LYS A 69 -2.35 8.36 6.08
C LYS A 69 -3.29 9.26 5.29
N THR A 70 -4.50 9.47 5.82
CA THR A 70 -5.34 10.59 5.41
C THR A 70 -4.69 11.84 5.97
N GLY A 71 -3.84 12.51 5.17
CA GLY A 71 -3.12 13.68 5.67
C GLY A 71 -4.09 14.66 6.35
N ASP A 72 -3.61 15.26 7.42
CA ASP A 72 -4.35 16.18 8.29
C ASP A 72 -5.08 17.26 7.50
N ASP A 73 -6.29 17.52 7.97
CA ASP A 73 -7.10 18.69 7.64
C ASP A 73 -6.20 19.92 7.76
N GLN A 74 -5.69 20.40 6.62
CA GLN A 74 -5.20 21.78 6.52
C GLN A 74 -6.46 22.61 6.44
N ARG A 75 -7.20 22.65 7.56
CA ARG A 75 -8.22 23.64 7.82
C ARG A 75 -7.51 24.95 7.54
N LYS A 76 -7.88 25.60 6.43
CA LYS A 76 -7.34 26.90 6.08
C LYS A 76 -7.48 27.76 7.33
N LYS A 77 -6.36 28.08 7.98
CA LYS A 77 -6.24 29.36 8.68
C LYS A 77 -6.24 30.44 7.62
#